data_AF-A0A1C3KJ50-F1
#
_entry.id   AF-A0A1C3KJ50-F1
#
_cell.length_a   1.000
_cell.length_b   1.000
_cell.length_c   1.000
_cell.angle_alpha   90.00
_cell.angle_beta   90.00
_cell.angle_gamma   90.00
#
_symmetry.space_group_name_H-M   'P 1'
#
loop_
_entity.id
_entity.type
_entity.pdbx_description
1 polymer ?
#
loop_
_entity_poly.entity_id
_entity_poly.type
_entity_poly.pdbx_seq_one_letter_code
_entity_poly.pdbx_strand_id
1 'polypeptide(L)'
;MSDTPVDSALSELLVNDVIWDKSPLYVFYESLNALYQKNSTFSCDPRELKISNGNAHICNIWGNVKNILNRWDSEYGNYRGLSSNKKCDYLNYWLYDKLNVIDDFTDVFSFYNAWQHYVSSNSEIKEKCYAKFYNGFTKEKFKKKKKLYDFLEYYNSIKDKILKGTAKNKKGYCDYIENIFQLYKEILYNNIAHVYSEDINNFQKIFMLNNRELSFVSRECPGRCLHLVFNQNNRNLCPRELEELKSLKTKEKTCEIRNNVAIVKAGDNPDYDDILNDSPAYKIYKKLNEENKYCGYNGYCIKINAHENSYPGISKLCTDIVENLVKLPEIEDAGDRNQRCLYYMYWIYDKINNMPISKSKNIGDYPVVHELFDVVNKVNHILEKNKQCYFDYNLESTIQGLSEMKYLHDYFNIYDHVKDKLSSLSDKKKSCEYITHINTIYEKYIVSCCHCYGSNDIICHEDCPNYFKCDEEKNPFKLYSDLNCVSILNKNIKKIDKPVTVDNYVKWLTKISHENPELLKPRNTHNSNTSKSMHNNSTYDPFYAAMIISFSFLGILFTFFLFYKFTPIESYIHRKGLSKKYIKHDFQDVYELEKDTKIQRKNTRNKRLQIKYHST
;
A
#
# COMPACT_ATOMS: atom_id res chain seq x y z
N MET A 1 30.33 -14.08 -13.21
CA MET A 1 29.48 -13.04 -12.59
C MET A 1 30.19 -12.60 -11.33
N SER A 2 30.41 -11.29 -11.14
CA SER A 2 31.09 -10.76 -9.95
C SER A 2 30.38 -11.24 -8.68
N ASP A 3 31.15 -11.70 -7.69
CA ASP A 3 30.64 -12.13 -6.37
C ASP A 3 30.22 -10.92 -5.52
N THR A 4 29.34 -10.06 -6.03
CA THR A 4 28.79 -8.95 -5.24
C THR A 4 27.64 -9.49 -4.36
N PRO A 5 27.58 -9.13 -3.07
CA PRO A 5 26.56 -9.65 -2.14
C PRO A 5 25.12 -9.42 -2.57
N VAL A 6 24.87 -8.30 -3.24
CA VAL A 6 23.55 -7.88 -3.75
C VAL A 6 23.60 -7.71 -5.26
N ASP A 7 22.45 -7.48 -5.90
CA ASP A 7 22.37 -7.19 -7.34
C ASP A 7 23.36 -6.08 -7.74
N SER A 8 24.07 -6.31 -8.85
CA SER A 8 25.16 -5.46 -9.35
C SER A 8 24.81 -3.98 -9.43
N ALA A 9 23.62 -3.65 -9.97
CA ALA A 9 23.15 -2.27 -10.09
C ALA A 9 22.95 -1.59 -8.73
N LEU A 10 22.45 -2.32 -7.74
CA LEU A 10 22.31 -1.81 -6.37
C LEU A 10 23.69 -1.67 -5.72
N SER A 11 24.55 -2.69 -5.87
CA SER A 11 25.89 -2.71 -5.31
C SER A 11 26.70 -1.49 -5.76
N GLU A 12 26.65 -1.15 -7.06
CA GLU A 12 27.35 0.01 -7.60
C GLU A 12 26.88 1.31 -6.93
N LEU A 13 25.56 1.51 -6.80
CA LEU A 13 24.99 2.68 -6.15
C LEU A 13 25.38 2.76 -4.66
N LEU A 14 25.32 1.64 -3.93
CA LEU A 14 25.63 1.60 -2.51
C LEU A 14 27.13 1.86 -2.22
N VAL A 15 28.01 1.35 -3.06
CA VAL A 15 29.47 1.57 -2.95
C VAL A 15 29.82 3.02 -3.27
N ASN A 16 29.27 3.58 -4.35
CA ASN A 16 29.53 4.96 -4.74
C ASN A 16 29.12 5.97 -3.66
N ASP A 17 28.03 5.71 -2.93
CA ASP A 17 27.53 6.57 -1.87
C ASP A 17 28.00 6.19 -0.47
N VAL A 18 28.87 5.18 -0.36
CA VAL A 18 29.44 4.65 0.89
C VAL A 18 28.35 4.33 1.92
N ILE A 19 27.32 3.59 1.49
CA ILE A 19 26.21 3.12 2.35
C ILE A 19 25.95 1.61 2.28
N TRP A 20 26.88 0.86 1.69
CA TRP A 20 26.80 -0.59 1.60
C TRP A 20 26.75 -1.29 2.98
N ASP A 21 27.17 -0.63 4.06
CA ASP A 21 27.14 -1.17 5.43
C ASP A 21 25.94 -0.69 6.26
N LYS A 22 25.10 0.19 5.71
CA LYS A 22 23.95 0.78 6.40
C LYS A 22 22.81 -0.20 6.64
N SER A 23 22.66 -1.20 5.77
CA SER A 23 21.83 -2.37 6.06
C SER A 23 22.68 -3.48 6.67
N PRO A 24 22.21 -4.17 7.73
CA PRO A 24 22.86 -5.38 8.23
C PRO A 24 23.01 -6.48 7.17
N LEU A 25 22.21 -6.45 6.10
CA LEU A 25 22.16 -7.48 5.06
C LEU A 25 23.53 -7.74 4.40
N TYR A 26 24.22 -6.70 3.95
CA TYR A 26 25.44 -6.87 3.17
C TYR A 26 26.57 -7.46 4.00
N VAL A 27 26.75 -6.96 5.23
CA VAL A 27 27.77 -7.50 6.15
C VAL A 27 27.45 -8.95 6.52
N PHE A 28 26.16 -9.30 6.64
CA PHE A 28 25.73 -10.68 6.87
C PHE A 28 26.03 -11.58 5.65
N TYR A 29 25.80 -11.08 4.43
CA TYR A 29 26.14 -11.83 3.22
C TYR A 29 27.64 -12.02 3.05
N GLU A 30 28.44 -11.02 3.39
CA GLU A 30 29.90 -11.14 3.42
C GLU A 30 30.38 -12.18 4.44
N SER A 31 29.79 -12.21 5.64
CA SER A 31 30.15 -13.24 6.64
C SER A 31 29.76 -14.65 6.17
N LEU A 32 28.62 -14.81 5.48
CA LEU A 32 28.25 -16.08 4.86
C LEU A 32 29.20 -16.46 3.71
N ASN A 33 29.58 -15.50 2.87
CA ASN A 33 30.54 -15.71 1.77
C ASN A 33 31.91 -16.15 2.31
N ALA A 34 32.38 -15.59 3.41
CA ALA A 34 33.64 -15.96 4.05
C ALA A 34 33.65 -17.43 4.55
N LEU A 35 32.48 -17.97 4.93
CA LEU A 35 32.34 -19.38 5.32
C LEU A 35 32.13 -20.33 4.13
N TYR A 36 31.78 -19.79 2.96
CA TYR A 36 31.40 -20.59 1.79
C TYR A 36 32.60 -20.98 0.92
N GLN A 37 32.84 -22.27 0.78
CA GLN A 37 33.92 -22.86 0.00
C GLN A 37 33.41 -23.35 -1.37
N LYS A 38 33.84 -22.69 -2.46
CA LYS A 38 33.38 -23.01 -3.82
C LYS A 38 33.88 -24.36 -4.36
N ASN A 39 35.09 -24.79 -3.98
CA ASN A 39 35.77 -25.96 -4.53
C ASN A 39 36.02 -27.08 -3.49
N SER A 40 35.27 -27.09 -2.39
CA SER A 40 35.37 -28.14 -1.38
C SER A 40 34.83 -29.47 -1.91
N THR A 41 35.52 -30.57 -1.61
CA THR A 41 35.09 -31.94 -1.90
C THR A 41 34.20 -32.48 -0.78
N PHE A 42 33.14 -31.76 -0.42
CA PHE A 42 32.16 -32.30 0.52
C PHE A 42 31.46 -33.49 -0.15
N SER A 43 31.74 -34.71 0.30
CA SER A 43 30.98 -35.89 -0.11
C SER A 43 29.65 -35.91 0.64
N CYS A 44 28.51 -35.89 -0.05
CA CYS A 44 27.25 -36.23 0.60
C CYS A 44 27.05 -37.73 0.57
N ASP A 45 26.49 -38.29 1.64
CA ASP A 45 25.86 -39.61 1.54
C ASP A 45 24.63 -39.47 0.60
N PRO A 46 24.55 -40.24 -0.50
CA PRO A 46 23.37 -40.26 -1.38
C PRO A 46 22.06 -40.51 -0.63
N ARG A 47 22.09 -41.15 0.54
CA ARG A 47 20.94 -41.38 1.41
C ARG A 47 20.42 -40.13 2.11
N GLU A 48 21.27 -39.13 2.36
CA GLU A 48 20.87 -37.88 3.01
C GLU A 48 20.07 -36.98 2.07
N LEU A 49 20.48 -36.87 0.81
CA LEU A 49 19.79 -36.06 -0.19
C LEU A 49 18.79 -36.87 -1.05
N LYS A 50 18.79 -38.20 -0.96
CA LYS A 50 17.94 -39.10 -1.79
C LYS A 50 18.06 -38.82 -3.30
N ILE A 51 19.27 -38.52 -3.79
CA ILE A 51 19.53 -38.21 -5.21
C ILE A 51 19.98 -39.48 -5.94
N SER A 52 19.44 -39.74 -7.13
CA SER A 52 19.67 -40.95 -7.92
C SER A 52 21.02 -41.00 -8.66
N ASN A 53 21.71 -39.86 -8.82
CA ASN A 53 23.11 -39.77 -9.24
C ASN A 53 23.73 -38.46 -8.70
N GLY A 54 24.80 -38.56 -7.92
CA GLY A 54 25.39 -37.44 -7.18
C GLY A 54 25.76 -36.23 -8.04
N ASN A 55 24.90 -35.21 -8.03
CA ASN A 55 25.25 -33.90 -8.54
C ASN A 55 26.27 -33.25 -7.57
N ALA A 56 27.55 -33.27 -7.94
CA ALA A 56 28.63 -32.77 -7.09
C ALA A 56 28.41 -31.30 -6.65
N HIS A 57 27.70 -30.50 -7.45
CA HIS A 57 27.42 -29.10 -7.13
C HIS A 57 26.38 -28.95 -6.01
N ILE A 58 25.25 -29.65 -6.06
CA ILE A 58 24.25 -29.57 -4.97
C ILE A 58 24.85 -30.11 -3.67
N CYS A 59 25.73 -31.10 -3.79
CA CYS A 59 26.45 -31.65 -2.67
C CYS A 59 27.39 -30.67 -1.99
N ASN A 60 28.16 -29.94 -2.81
CA ASN A 60 29.02 -28.89 -2.30
C ASN A 60 28.21 -27.79 -1.60
N ILE A 61 27.08 -27.38 -2.19
CA ILE A 61 26.19 -26.38 -1.58
C ILE A 61 25.66 -26.89 -0.23
N TRP A 62 25.22 -28.15 -0.16
CA TRP A 62 24.72 -28.77 1.07
C TRP A 62 25.76 -28.84 2.18
N GLY A 63 26.98 -29.27 1.87
CA GLY A 63 28.08 -29.31 2.85
C GLY A 63 28.38 -27.93 3.44
N ASN A 64 28.39 -26.90 2.59
CA ASN A 64 28.58 -25.52 3.02
C ASN A 64 27.42 -25.02 3.90
N VAL A 65 26.17 -25.31 3.53
CA VAL A 65 25.00 -24.91 4.32
C VAL A 65 24.99 -25.63 5.67
N LYS A 66 25.31 -26.93 5.73
CA LYS A 66 25.49 -27.65 7.00
C LYS A 66 26.56 -26.99 7.88
N ASN A 67 27.71 -26.64 7.33
CA ASN A 67 28.78 -25.98 8.08
C ASN A 67 28.31 -24.63 8.66
N ILE A 68 27.56 -23.84 7.89
CA ILE A 68 26.95 -22.59 8.36
C ILE A 68 25.95 -22.87 9.49
N LEU A 69 25.07 -23.86 9.31
CA LEU A 69 24.05 -24.23 10.30
C LEU A 69 24.65 -24.74 11.62
N ASN A 70 25.78 -25.45 11.57
CA ASN A 70 26.50 -25.91 12.77
C ASN A 70 27.13 -24.77 13.57
N ARG A 71 27.45 -23.66 12.92
CA ARG A 71 28.00 -22.45 13.55
C ARG A 71 26.91 -21.41 13.81
N TRP A 72 25.65 -21.75 13.59
CA TRP A 72 24.57 -20.77 13.53
C TRP A 72 24.38 -20.03 14.85
N ASP A 73 24.27 -20.76 15.96
CA ASP A 73 24.07 -20.14 17.27
C ASP A 73 25.27 -19.30 17.71
N SER A 74 26.51 -19.74 17.44
CA SER A 74 27.72 -19.04 17.87
C SER A 74 28.03 -17.79 17.04
N GLU A 75 27.88 -17.87 15.71
CA GLU A 75 28.22 -16.78 14.79
C GLU A 75 27.05 -15.81 14.60
N TYR A 76 25.81 -16.33 14.61
CA TYR A 76 24.62 -15.58 14.22
C TYR A 76 23.60 -15.43 15.35
N GLY A 77 23.74 -16.12 16.49
CA GLY A 77 22.76 -16.08 17.59
C GLY A 77 22.38 -14.67 18.08
N ASN A 78 23.37 -13.78 18.18
CA ASN A 78 23.16 -12.38 18.61
C ASN A 78 23.50 -11.35 17.52
N TYR A 79 23.50 -11.75 16.24
CA TYR A 79 24.01 -10.90 15.16
C TYR A 79 23.27 -9.56 15.08
N ARG A 80 23.97 -8.47 15.47
CA ARG A 80 23.49 -7.07 15.42
C ARG A 80 22.09 -6.85 16.03
N GLY A 81 21.69 -7.67 17.00
CA GLY A 81 20.34 -7.59 17.61
C GLY A 81 19.18 -7.92 16.66
N LEU A 82 19.45 -8.56 15.52
CA LEU A 82 18.41 -8.99 14.59
C LEU A 82 17.58 -10.13 15.17
N SER A 83 16.27 -10.13 14.88
CA SER A 83 15.39 -11.23 15.26
C SER A 83 15.78 -12.54 14.55
N SER A 84 15.43 -13.67 15.16
CA SER A 84 15.71 -15.00 14.61
C SER A 84 15.21 -15.19 13.20
N ASN A 85 13.96 -14.77 12.96
CA ASN A 85 13.35 -14.86 11.64
C ASN A 85 14.12 -14.04 10.61
N LYS A 86 14.55 -12.82 10.95
CA LYS A 86 15.25 -11.93 10.02
C LYS A 86 16.61 -12.48 9.59
N LYS A 87 17.39 -13.03 10.53
CA LYS A 87 18.68 -13.67 10.22
C LYS A 87 18.48 -14.90 9.33
N CYS A 88 17.44 -15.69 9.62
CA CYS A 88 17.12 -16.85 8.81
C CYS A 88 16.63 -16.46 7.40
N ASP A 89 15.90 -15.36 7.26
CA ASP A 89 15.53 -14.80 5.96
C ASP A 89 16.78 -14.46 5.15
N TYR A 90 17.76 -13.78 5.75
CA TYR A 90 19.02 -13.46 5.08
C TYR A 90 19.71 -14.70 4.54
N LEU A 91 19.84 -15.77 5.35
CA LEU A 91 20.44 -17.02 4.88
C LEU A 91 19.65 -17.63 3.71
N ASN A 92 18.32 -17.62 3.77
CA ASN A 92 17.47 -18.15 2.70
C ASN A 92 17.63 -17.38 1.38
N TYR A 93 17.60 -16.04 1.40
CA TYR A 93 17.77 -15.22 0.19
C TYR A 93 19.20 -15.26 -0.34
N TRP A 94 20.21 -15.33 0.53
CA TRP A 94 21.60 -15.50 0.13
C TRP A 94 21.81 -16.81 -0.65
N LEU A 95 21.15 -17.88 -0.21
CA LEU A 95 21.30 -19.20 -0.82
C LEU A 95 20.78 -19.24 -2.27
N TYR A 96 19.81 -18.40 -2.63
CA TYR A 96 19.25 -18.34 -3.97
C TYR A 96 20.32 -18.10 -5.06
N ASP A 97 21.37 -17.34 -4.75
CA ASP A 97 22.50 -17.13 -5.67
C ASP A 97 23.36 -18.38 -5.83
N LYS A 98 23.50 -19.17 -4.76
CA LYS A 98 24.32 -20.39 -4.78
C LYS A 98 23.59 -21.51 -5.52
N LEU A 99 22.26 -21.59 -5.39
CA LEU A 99 21.43 -22.55 -6.12
C LEU A 99 21.25 -22.22 -7.61
N ASN A 100 21.61 -21.00 -8.05
CA ASN A 100 21.51 -20.57 -9.45
C ASN A 100 22.38 -21.39 -10.44
N VAL A 101 23.30 -22.24 -9.96
CA VAL A 101 24.08 -23.14 -10.83
C VAL A 101 23.37 -24.47 -11.11
N ILE A 102 22.36 -24.85 -10.32
CA ILE A 102 21.69 -26.15 -10.40
C ILE A 102 20.49 -26.09 -11.36
N ASP A 103 20.49 -26.91 -12.41
CA ASP A 103 19.40 -26.97 -13.40
C ASP A 103 18.28 -27.96 -13.02
N ASP A 104 18.59 -29.03 -12.28
CA ASP A 104 17.61 -30.05 -11.90
C ASP A 104 16.74 -29.60 -10.72
N PHE A 105 15.43 -29.49 -10.96
CA PHE A 105 14.44 -29.16 -9.94
C PHE A 105 14.42 -30.17 -8.79
N THR A 106 14.61 -31.46 -9.08
CA THR A 106 14.57 -32.56 -8.12
C THR A 106 15.70 -32.43 -7.11
N ASP A 107 16.90 -32.06 -7.58
CA ASP A 107 18.07 -31.85 -6.73
C ASP A 107 17.86 -30.70 -5.74
N VAL A 108 17.29 -29.58 -6.22
CA VAL A 108 16.97 -28.42 -5.36
C VAL A 108 15.91 -28.79 -4.34
N PHE A 109 14.85 -29.49 -4.74
CA PHE A 109 13.81 -29.96 -3.83
C PHE A 109 14.36 -30.90 -2.74
N SER A 110 15.19 -31.86 -3.15
CA SER A 110 15.88 -32.78 -2.24
C SER A 110 16.79 -32.05 -1.25
N PHE A 111 17.53 -31.04 -1.71
CA PHE A 111 18.33 -30.18 -0.85
C PHE A 111 17.50 -29.47 0.23
N TYR A 112 16.36 -28.88 -0.14
CA TYR A 112 15.48 -28.18 0.82
C TYR A 112 14.92 -29.15 1.87
N ASN A 113 14.56 -30.38 1.46
CA ASN A 113 14.12 -31.42 2.39
C ASN A 113 15.23 -31.85 3.34
N ALA A 114 16.46 -31.98 2.85
CA ALA A 114 17.61 -32.33 3.68
C ALA A 114 17.92 -31.24 4.71
N TRP A 115 17.87 -29.96 4.32
CA TRP A 115 17.96 -28.84 5.26
C TRP A 115 16.86 -28.93 6.32
N GLN A 116 15.59 -29.02 5.89
CA GLN A 116 14.46 -29.09 6.82
C GLN A 116 14.62 -30.23 7.82
N HIS A 117 14.98 -31.42 7.35
CA HIS A 117 15.22 -32.58 8.21
C HIS A 117 16.38 -32.31 9.19
N TYR A 118 17.52 -31.83 8.69
CA TYR A 118 18.71 -31.59 9.50
C TYR A 118 18.45 -30.65 10.68
N VAL A 119 17.82 -29.50 10.43
CA VAL A 119 17.49 -28.52 11.47
C VAL A 119 16.40 -29.03 12.41
N SER A 120 15.49 -29.87 11.92
CA SER A 120 14.46 -30.48 12.77
C SER A 120 15.06 -31.52 13.72
N SER A 121 15.97 -32.36 13.22
CA SER A 121 16.57 -33.48 13.97
C SER A 121 17.76 -33.09 14.83
N ASN A 122 18.46 -32.00 14.53
CA ASN A 122 19.64 -31.58 15.28
C ASN A 122 19.24 -30.75 16.51
N SER A 123 19.38 -31.34 17.69
CA SER A 123 19.08 -30.69 18.97
C SER A 123 20.16 -29.71 19.44
N GLU A 124 21.35 -29.73 18.84
CA GLU A 124 22.45 -28.83 19.20
C GLU A 124 22.20 -27.40 18.68
N ILE A 125 21.43 -27.27 17.59
CA ILE A 125 21.00 -25.98 17.04
C ILE A 125 19.80 -25.48 17.83
N LYS A 126 20.04 -24.51 18.71
CA LYS A 126 19.03 -23.89 19.57
C LYS A 126 18.15 -22.94 18.77
N GLU A 127 18.75 -22.05 17.99
CA GLU A 127 18.04 -21.07 17.18
C GLU A 127 17.79 -21.60 15.77
N LYS A 128 16.71 -22.38 15.61
CA LYS A 128 16.43 -23.09 14.37
C LYS A 128 16.15 -22.15 13.20
N CYS A 129 17.02 -22.19 12.19
CA CYS A 129 16.76 -21.56 10.89
C CYS A 129 16.23 -22.58 9.87
N TYR A 130 14.93 -22.53 9.63
CA TYR A 130 14.28 -23.39 8.64
C TYR A 130 14.41 -22.85 7.22
N ALA A 131 14.47 -23.77 6.28
CA ALA A 131 14.49 -23.43 4.87
C ALA A 131 13.10 -22.95 4.43
N LYS A 132 13.02 -21.85 3.71
CA LYS A 132 11.77 -21.39 3.08
C LYS A 132 11.47 -22.28 1.88
N PHE A 133 10.42 -23.09 2.00
CA PHE A 133 10.09 -24.13 1.02
C PHE A 133 10.00 -23.61 -0.42
N TYR A 134 10.59 -24.40 -1.30
CA TYR A 134 10.73 -24.15 -2.73
C TYR A 134 9.61 -24.86 -3.51
N ASN A 135 8.68 -24.09 -4.06
CA ASN A 135 7.51 -24.61 -4.79
C ASN A 135 7.71 -24.53 -6.32
N GLY A 136 8.82 -25.04 -6.86
CA GLY A 136 9.01 -25.06 -8.33
C GLY A 136 9.57 -23.77 -8.93
N PHE A 137 10.53 -23.12 -8.27
CA PHE A 137 11.12 -21.91 -8.83
C PHE A 137 12.09 -22.23 -9.97
N THR A 138 12.27 -21.30 -10.91
CA THR A 138 13.36 -21.37 -11.88
C THR A 138 14.51 -20.51 -11.36
N LYS A 139 15.72 -20.70 -11.88
CA LYS A 139 16.89 -19.83 -11.63
C LYS A 139 16.54 -18.34 -11.73
N GLU A 140 15.70 -17.99 -12.72
CA GLU A 140 15.24 -16.62 -12.92
C GLU A 140 14.34 -16.10 -11.78
N LYS A 141 13.44 -16.94 -11.25
CA LYS A 141 12.54 -16.55 -10.16
C LYS A 141 13.30 -16.26 -8.86
N PHE A 142 14.36 -17.00 -8.58
CA PHE A 142 15.25 -16.76 -7.44
C PHE A 142 15.93 -15.39 -7.52
N LYS A 143 16.47 -15.03 -8.68
CA LYS A 143 17.08 -13.71 -8.90
C LYS A 143 16.08 -12.58 -8.69
N LYS A 144 14.85 -12.73 -9.19
CA LYS A 144 13.77 -11.75 -9.02
C LYS A 144 13.35 -11.58 -7.55
N LYS A 145 13.19 -12.70 -6.81
CA LYS A 145 12.92 -12.68 -5.36
C LYS A 145 13.99 -11.94 -4.59
N LYS A 146 15.25 -12.37 -4.74
CA LYS A 146 16.38 -11.75 -4.05
C LYS A 146 16.48 -10.27 -4.37
N LYS A 147 16.38 -9.89 -5.65
CA LYS A 147 16.45 -8.49 -6.06
C LYS A 147 15.38 -7.61 -5.41
N LEU A 148 14.14 -8.11 -5.28
CA LEU A 148 13.07 -7.40 -4.59
C LEU A 148 13.36 -7.29 -3.08
N TYR A 149 13.77 -8.39 -2.45
CA TYR A 149 14.13 -8.44 -1.03
C TYR A 149 15.27 -7.48 -0.68
N ASP A 150 16.39 -7.56 -1.39
CA ASP A 150 17.58 -6.72 -1.17
C ASP A 150 17.21 -5.23 -1.28
N PHE A 151 16.37 -4.86 -2.25
CA PHE A 151 15.90 -3.48 -2.37
C PHE A 151 15.13 -3.02 -1.12
N LEU A 152 14.21 -3.84 -0.60
CA LEU A 152 13.41 -3.50 0.58
C LEU A 152 14.28 -3.33 1.83
N GLU A 153 15.34 -4.14 1.98
CA GLU A 153 16.31 -3.99 3.07
C GLU A 153 17.12 -2.69 3.01
N TYR A 154 17.29 -2.12 1.81
CA TYR A 154 18.04 -0.89 1.59
C TYR A 154 17.17 0.35 1.44
N TYR A 155 15.85 0.20 1.32
CA TYR A 155 14.94 1.29 0.94
C TYR A 155 15.10 2.54 1.81
N ASN A 156 15.17 2.40 3.14
CA ASN A 156 15.34 3.54 4.04
C ASN A 156 16.68 4.29 3.83
N SER A 157 17.75 3.55 3.56
CA SER A 157 19.06 4.17 3.26
C SER A 157 19.06 4.86 1.90
N ILE A 158 18.39 4.26 0.91
CA ILE A 158 18.19 4.86 -0.42
C ILE A 158 17.36 6.15 -0.31
N LYS A 159 16.28 6.13 0.47
CA LYS A 159 15.41 7.27 0.75
C LYS A 159 16.19 8.46 1.31
N ASP A 160 17.04 8.22 2.30
CA ASP A 160 17.90 9.26 2.89
C ASP A 160 18.85 9.88 1.85
N LYS A 161 19.39 9.07 0.94
CA LYS A 161 20.26 9.55 -0.16
C LYS A 161 19.50 10.31 -1.22
N ILE A 162 18.24 9.95 -1.52
CA ILE A 162 17.40 10.72 -2.44
C ILE A 162 17.08 12.12 -1.90
N LEU A 163 16.97 12.26 -0.56
CA LEU A 163 16.74 13.53 0.12
C LEU A 163 17.99 14.42 0.17
N LYS A 164 19.16 13.82 0.47
CA LYS A 164 20.41 14.56 0.78
C LYS A 164 21.44 14.57 -0.36
N GLY A 165 21.25 13.74 -1.38
CA GLY A 165 22.25 13.45 -2.41
C GLY A 165 22.31 14.46 -3.55
N THR A 166 23.38 14.34 -4.36
CA THR A 166 23.56 15.14 -5.58
C THR A 166 22.55 14.73 -6.66
N ALA A 167 22.33 15.58 -7.66
CA ALA A 167 21.41 15.29 -8.76
C ALA A 167 21.76 13.99 -9.53
N LYS A 168 23.05 13.67 -9.67
CA LYS A 168 23.51 12.44 -10.34
C LYS A 168 23.17 11.19 -9.53
N ASN A 169 23.44 11.21 -8.22
CA ASN A 169 23.19 10.07 -7.34
C ASN A 169 21.67 9.83 -7.20
N LYS A 170 20.91 10.91 -7.04
CA LYS A 170 19.43 10.87 -7.04
C LYS A 170 18.89 10.22 -8.31
N LYS A 171 19.41 10.58 -9.49
CA LYS A 171 19.01 9.95 -10.75
C LYS A 171 19.25 8.44 -10.74
N GLY A 172 20.44 7.99 -10.35
CA GLY A 172 20.79 6.56 -10.28
C GLY A 172 19.86 5.76 -9.37
N TYR A 173 19.55 6.28 -8.18
CA TYR A 173 18.58 5.64 -7.28
C TYR A 173 17.16 5.63 -7.85
N CYS A 174 16.71 6.73 -8.47
CA CYS A 174 15.41 6.78 -9.09
C CYS A 174 15.28 5.79 -10.27
N ASP A 175 16.33 5.64 -11.09
CA ASP A 175 16.40 4.64 -12.16
C ASP A 175 16.31 3.21 -11.58
N TYR A 176 16.99 2.94 -10.47
CA TYR A 176 16.92 1.65 -9.79
C TYR A 176 15.52 1.37 -9.21
N ILE A 177 14.90 2.34 -8.54
CA ILE A 177 13.54 2.21 -7.99
C ILE A 177 12.53 1.90 -9.10
N GLU A 178 12.59 2.59 -10.23
CA GLU A 178 11.72 2.31 -11.38
C GLU A 178 11.87 0.88 -11.88
N ASN A 179 13.11 0.39 -12.00
CA ASN A 179 13.37 -0.99 -12.39
C ASN A 179 12.77 -2.01 -11.39
N ILE A 180 12.82 -1.73 -10.09
CA ILE A 180 12.21 -2.58 -9.07
C ILE A 180 10.68 -2.54 -9.14
N PHE A 181 10.08 -1.37 -9.35
CA PHE A 181 8.63 -1.23 -9.48
C PHE A 181 8.12 -1.93 -10.75
N GLN A 182 8.87 -1.86 -11.84
CA GLN A 182 8.59 -2.62 -13.06
C GLN A 182 8.71 -4.14 -12.83
N LEU A 183 9.71 -4.58 -12.06
CA LEU A 183 9.84 -5.99 -11.67
C LEU A 183 8.65 -6.46 -10.83
N TYR A 184 8.19 -5.65 -9.87
CA TYR A 184 7.00 -5.95 -9.07
C TYR A 184 5.74 -6.11 -9.96
N LYS A 185 5.54 -5.21 -10.94
CA LYS A 185 4.45 -5.32 -11.94
C LYS A 185 4.52 -6.62 -12.73
N GLU A 186 5.71 -7.01 -13.18
CA GLU A 186 5.92 -8.24 -13.93
C GLU A 186 5.57 -9.48 -13.09
N ILE A 187 5.96 -9.49 -11.80
CA ILE A 187 5.65 -10.56 -10.86
C ILE A 187 4.13 -10.75 -10.70
N LEU A 188 3.38 -9.65 -10.57
CA LEU A 188 1.92 -9.70 -10.45
C LEU A 188 1.24 -10.23 -11.72
N TYR A 189 1.68 -9.77 -12.89
CA TYR A 189 1.03 -10.09 -14.16
C TYR A 189 1.25 -11.53 -14.63
N ASN A 190 2.41 -12.11 -14.34
CA ASN A 190 2.76 -13.46 -14.83
C ASN A 190 2.06 -14.60 -14.04
N ASN A 191 1.00 -14.32 -13.26
CA ASN A 191 0.25 -15.28 -12.43
C ASN A 191 1.10 -16.15 -11.48
N ILE A 192 2.30 -15.67 -11.16
CA ILE A 192 3.21 -16.31 -10.19
C ILE A 192 3.10 -15.66 -8.81
N ALA A 193 2.07 -14.85 -8.54
CA ALA A 193 1.90 -14.16 -7.27
C ALA A 193 1.96 -15.09 -6.04
N HIS A 194 1.48 -16.33 -6.17
CA HIS A 194 1.59 -17.33 -5.10
C HIS A 194 3.04 -17.67 -4.71
N VAL A 195 3.99 -17.60 -5.66
CA VAL A 195 5.43 -17.79 -5.45
C VAL A 195 6.05 -16.63 -4.68
N TYR A 196 5.60 -15.42 -5.00
CA TYR A 196 6.15 -14.17 -4.45
C TYR A 196 5.27 -13.59 -3.33
N SER A 197 4.39 -14.40 -2.73
CA SER A 197 3.38 -13.91 -1.79
C SER A 197 4.00 -13.11 -0.64
N GLU A 198 5.10 -13.62 -0.08
CA GLU A 198 5.86 -12.93 0.96
C GLU A 198 6.49 -11.63 0.46
N ASP A 199 7.18 -11.65 -0.68
CA ASP A 199 7.85 -10.47 -1.24
C ASP A 199 6.85 -9.38 -1.64
N ILE A 200 5.72 -9.78 -2.23
CA ILE A 200 4.61 -8.91 -2.59
C ILE A 200 4.04 -8.24 -1.35
N ASN A 201 3.80 -9.02 -0.28
CA ASN A 201 3.28 -8.49 0.97
C ASN A 201 4.28 -7.51 1.60
N ASN A 202 5.58 -7.83 1.60
CA ASN A 202 6.61 -6.93 2.12
C ASN A 202 6.70 -5.63 1.30
N PHE A 203 6.58 -5.70 -0.03
CA PHE A 203 6.53 -4.52 -0.89
C PHE A 203 5.27 -3.67 -0.62
N GLN A 204 4.11 -4.30 -0.54
CA GLN A 204 2.83 -3.62 -0.26
C GLN A 204 2.82 -2.98 1.13
N LYS A 205 3.40 -3.62 2.14
CA LYS A 205 3.53 -3.02 3.48
C LYS A 205 4.27 -1.70 3.48
N ILE A 206 5.26 -1.54 2.59
CA ILE A 206 6.04 -0.31 2.50
C ILE A 206 5.33 0.72 1.61
N PHE A 207 4.87 0.32 0.42
CA PHE A 207 4.41 1.28 -0.60
C PHE A 207 2.88 1.41 -0.73
N MET A 208 2.10 0.41 -0.30
CA MET A 208 0.64 0.42 -0.44
C MET A 208 -0.06 0.93 0.82
N LEU A 209 0.37 0.50 2.01
CA LEU A 209 -0.19 0.97 3.28
C LEU A 209 0.03 2.49 3.39
N ASN A 210 -1.04 3.24 3.67
CA ASN A 210 -1.10 4.71 3.81
C ASN A 210 -0.62 5.56 2.61
N ASN A 211 -0.12 4.96 1.53
CA ASN A 211 0.37 5.60 0.29
C ASN A 211 1.55 6.58 0.46
N ARG A 212 2.01 6.86 1.70
CA ARG A 212 3.02 7.88 2.04
C ARG A 212 4.35 7.67 1.33
N GLU A 213 4.84 6.43 1.38
CA GLU A 213 6.11 6.08 0.76
C GLU A 213 6.01 6.10 -0.77
N LEU A 214 4.86 5.69 -1.33
CA LEU A 214 4.64 5.71 -2.77
C LEU A 214 4.58 7.14 -3.32
N SER A 215 3.88 8.06 -2.65
CA SER A 215 3.87 9.46 -3.08
C SER A 215 5.21 10.13 -2.85
N PHE A 216 5.92 9.78 -1.78
CA PHE A 216 7.28 10.24 -1.56
C PHE A 216 8.19 9.88 -2.75
N VAL A 217 8.29 8.59 -3.11
CA VAL A 217 9.16 8.19 -4.23
C VAL A 217 8.66 8.78 -5.55
N SER A 218 7.35 8.87 -5.77
CA SER A 218 6.78 9.46 -6.99
C SER A 218 7.12 10.94 -7.14
N ARG A 219 7.11 11.69 -6.03
CA ARG A 219 7.49 13.12 -6.01
C ARG A 219 8.99 13.32 -6.19
N GLU A 220 9.81 12.50 -5.53
CA GLU A 220 11.26 12.65 -5.58
C GLU A 220 11.87 12.08 -6.87
N CYS A 221 11.20 11.13 -7.51
CA CYS A 221 11.57 10.51 -8.78
C CYS A 221 10.49 10.74 -9.86
N PRO A 222 10.27 12.00 -10.28
CA PRO A 222 9.21 12.34 -11.23
C PRO A 222 9.49 11.75 -12.62
N GLY A 223 8.43 11.55 -13.40
CA GLY A 223 8.52 11.08 -14.79
C GLY A 223 8.69 9.56 -14.97
N ARG A 224 8.57 8.76 -13.91
CA ARG A 224 8.79 7.28 -13.92
C ARG A 224 7.55 6.42 -13.69
N CYS A 225 6.38 7.06 -13.68
CA CYS A 225 5.08 6.41 -13.41
C CYS A 225 5.00 5.57 -12.13
N LEU A 226 5.85 5.83 -11.13
CA LEU A 226 5.90 5.02 -9.90
C LEU A 226 4.53 4.91 -9.22
N HIS A 227 3.76 6.00 -9.18
CA HIS A 227 2.41 6.07 -8.63
C HIS A 227 1.40 5.08 -9.26
N LEU A 228 1.67 4.52 -10.45
CA LEU A 228 0.80 3.53 -11.11
C LEU A 228 1.13 2.09 -10.76
N VAL A 229 2.09 1.83 -9.86
CA VAL A 229 2.57 0.48 -9.54
C VAL A 229 1.46 -0.47 -9.05
N PHE A 230 0.43 0.04 -8.37
CA PHE A 230 -0.69 -0.76 -7.91
C PHE A 230 -1.91 -0.76 -8.85
N ASN A 231 -1.83 -0.05 -9.98
CA ASN A 231 -2.91 -0.04 -10.95
C ASN A 231 -3.00 -1.42 -11.65
N GLN A 232 -4.07 -2.16 -11.38
CA GLN A 232 -4.24 -3.54 -11.84
C GLN A 232 -4.43 -3.66 -13.36
N ASN A 233 -4.89 -2.58 -14.01
CA ASN A 233 -5.21 -2.60 -15.45
C ASN A 233 -3.97 -2.55 -16.35
N ASN A 234 -2.82 -2.13 -15.82
CA ASN A 234 -1.64 -1.86 -16.61
C ASN A 234 -0.64 -3.01 -16.46
N ARG A 235 -0.19 -3.63 -17.56
CA ARG A 235 0.89 -4.64 -17.52
C ARG A 235 2.24 -4.02 -17.18
N ASN A 236 2.52 -2.86 -17.74
CA ASN A 236 3.76 -2.10 -17.51
C ASN A 236 3.53 -0.98 -16.50
N LEU A 237 4.60 -0.50 -15.88
CA LEU A 237 4.56 0.61 -14.94
C LEU A 237 4.10 1.91 -15.62
N CYS A 238 4.62 2.20 -16.82
CA CYS A 238 4.16 3.29 -17.67
C CYS A 238 3.29 2.76 -18.82
N PRO A 239 1.98 3.05 -18.84
CA PRO A 239 1.11 2.72 -19.97
C PRO A 239 1.48 3.53 -21.21
N ARG A 240 1.35 2.93 -22.41
CA ARG A 240 1.57 3.63 -23.69
C ARG A 240 0.64 4.84 -23.85
N GLU A 241 -0.59 4.72 -23.38
CA GLU A 241 -1.59 5.79 -23.34
C GLU A 241 -1.05 7.05 -22.65
N LEU A 242 -0.21 6.90 -21.61
CA LEU A 242 0.38 8.04 -20.90
C LEU A 242 1.49 8.73 -21.71
N GLU A 243 2.27 7.97 -22.48
CA GLU A 243 3.24 8.52 -23.43
C GLU A 243 2.54 9.20 -24.63
N GLU A 244 1.41 8.64 -25.09
CA GLU A 244 0.56 9.26 -26.10
C GLU A 244 -0.02 10.60 -25.59
N LEU A 245 -0.41 10.68 -24.31
CA LEU A 245 -0.85 11.92 -23.66
C LEU A 245 0.24 13.01 -23.61
N LYS A 246 1.54 12.65 -23.49
CA LYS A 246 2.64 13.64 -23.61
C LYS A 246 2.73 14.24 -25.02
N SER A 247 2.44 13.43 -26.05
CA SER A 247 2.50 13.85 -27.45
C SER A 247 1.28 14.68 -27.88
N LEU A 248 0.14 14.48 -27.21
CA LEU A 248 -1.06 15.31 -27.31
C LEU A 248 -0.78 16.65 -26.62
N LYS A 249 0.02 17.52 -27.27
CA LYS A 249 0.11 18.93 -26.88
C LYS A 249 -1.29 19.46 -26.67
N THR A 250 -1.59 19.86 -25.45
CA THR A 250 -2.84 20.45 -25.00
C THR A 250 -3.17 21.64 -25.88
N LYS A 251 -3.94 21.44 -26.95
CA LYS A 251 -4.53 22.56 -27.67
C LYS A 251 -5.73 23.00 -26.86
N GLU A 252 -5.67 24.22 -26.33
CA GLU A 252 -6.82 24.89 -25.74
C GLU A 252 -7.97 24.82 -26.75
N LYS A 253 -8.96 23.98 -26.45
CA LYS A 253 -10.20 23.88 -27.22
C LYS A 253 -11.31 24.31 -26.29
N THR A 254 -11.96 25.40 -26.63
CA THR A 254 -13.22 25.84 -26.01
C THR A 254 -14.35 24.95 -26.53
N CYS A 255 -15.22 24.45 -25.65
CA CYS A 255 -16.44 23.75 -26.05
C CYS A 255 -17.67 24.48 -25.52
N GLU A 256 -18.77 24.40 -26.27
CA GLU A 256 -20.10 24.77 -25.76
C GLU A 256 -20.52 23.73 -24.70
N ILE A 257 -20.58 24.18 -23.45
CA ILE A 257 -21.03 23.36 -22.33
C ILE A 257 -22.54 23.16 -22.48
N ARG A 258 -23.02 21.92 -22.59
CA ARG A 258 -24.45 21.62 -22.43
C ARG A 258 -24.82 21.84 -20.96
N ASN A 259 -25.45 22.99 -20.69
CA ASN A 259 -25.83 23.51 -19.37
C ASN A 259 -26.87 22.71 -18.57
N ASN A 260 -27.02 21.40 -18.78
CA ASN A 260 -28.11 20.62 -18.17
C ASN A 260 -27.65 19.57 -17.15
N VAL A 261 -26.45 19.70 -16.58
CA VAL A 261 -26.06 18.89 -15.42
C VAL A 261 -25.93 19.80 -14.23
N ALA A 262 -26.75 19.56 -13.22
CA ALA A 262 -26.71 20.24 -11.94
C ALA A 262 -25.25 20.25 -11.46
N ILE A 263 -24.65 21.45 -11.46
CA ILE A 263 -23.29 21.65 -11.00
C ILE A 263 -23.23 21.08 -9.59
N VAL A 264 -22.29 20.14 -9.36
CA VAL A 264 -21.87 19.79 -8.01
C VAL A 264 -21.28 21.06 -7.41
N LYS A 265 -22.16 21.88 -6.82
CA LYS A 265 -21.76 23.05 -6.06
C LYS A 265 -20.76 22.57 -5.02
N ALA A 266 -19.68 23.32 -4.86
CA ALA A 266 -18.77 23.06 -3.75
C ALA A 266 -19.57 23.01 -2.45
N GLY A 267 -19.06 22.24 -1.52
CA GLY A 267 -19.45 22.19 -0.14
C GLY A 267 -18.81 23.39 0.52
N ASP A 268 -19.14 24.57 0.00
CA ASP A 268 -19.30 25.71 0.85
C ASP A 268 -20.35 25.24 1.84
N ASN A 269 -19.94 24.92 3.06
CA ASN A 269 -20.91 24.73 4.12
C ASN A 269 -21.55 26.12 4.25
N PRO A 270 -22.77 26.34 3.70
CA PRO A 270 -23.31 27.68 3.55
C PRO A 270 -23.47 28.36 4.91
N ASP A 271 -23.40 27.57 5.99
CA ASP A 271 -23.40 28.01 7.37
C ASP A 271 -22.13 28.75 7.81
N TYR A 272 -21.00 28.78 7.10
CA TYR A 272 -19.80 29.51 7.58
C TYR A 272 -19.08 30.38 6.56
N ASP A 273 -19.61 30.53 5.34
CA ASP A 273 -19.01 31.37 4.29
C ASP A 273 -18.70 32.79 4.78
N ASP A 274 -19.58 33.41 5.57
CA ASP A 274 -19.38 34.77 6.10
C ASP A 274 -18.12 34.91 6.97
N ILE A 275 -17.75 33.83 7.67
CA ILE A 275 -16.56 33.77 8.54
C ILE A 275 -15.31 33.61 7.68
N LEU A 276 -15.40 32.78 6.64
CA LEU A 276 -14.29 32.40 5.76
C LEU A 276 -14.04 33.42 4.65
N ASN A 277 -15.04 34.26 4.33
CA ASN A 277 -14.99 35.31 3.32
C ASN A 277 -13.76 36.20 3.54
N ASP A 278 -13.17 36.67 2.45
CA ASP A 278 -11.97 37.51 2.39
C ASP A 278 -10.64 36.85 2.83
N SER A 279 -10.68 35.65 3.42
CA SER A 279 -9.45 34.92 3.76
C SER A 279 -8.68 34.52 2.49
N PRO A 280 -7.33 34.39 2.57
CA PRO A 280 -6.53 33.92 1.44
C PRO A 280 -6.99 32.55 0.92
N ALA A 281 -7.34 31.62 1.83
CA ALA A 281 -7.88 30.31 1.48
C ALA A 281 -9.18 30.41 0.66
N TYR A 282 -10.12 31.26 1.09
CA TYR A 282 -11.39 31.45 0.40
C TYR A 282 -11.21 32.00 -1.01
N LYS A 283 -10.30 32.97 -1.21
CA LYS A 283 -9.99 33.52 -2.54
C LYS A 283 -9.48 32.44 -3.50
N ILE A 284 -8.67 31.49 -3.00
CA ILE A 284 -8.14 30.39 -3.79
C ILE A 284 -9.26 29.40 -4.14
N TYR A 285 -10.07 28.98 -3.16
CA TYR A 285 -11.20 28.08 -3.43
C TYR A 285 -12.21 28.70 -4.40
N LYS A 286 -12.46 30.01 -4.29
CA LYS A 286 -13.30 30.75 -5.23
C LYS A 286 -12.76 30.64 -6.66
N LYS A 287 -11.45 30.88 -6.87
CA LYS A 287 -10.80 30.71 -8.17
C LYS A 287 -10.90 29.26 -8.68
N LEU A 288 -10.69 28.27 -7.83
CA LEU A 288 -10.84 26.85 -8.18
C LEU A 288 -12.29 26.45 -8.52
N ASN A 289 -13.28 27.21 -8.05
CA ASN A 289 -14.69 27.01 -8.32
C ASN A 289 -15.21 27.79 -9.54
N GLU A 290 -14.38 28.63 -10.19
CA GLU A 290 -14.78 29.36 -11.39
C GLU A 290 -15.12 28.39 -12.53
N GLU A 291 -16.17 28.72 -13.29
CA GLU A 291 -16.62 27.84 -14.36
C GLU A 291 -15.58 27.74 -15.48
N ASN A 292 -15.17 26.50 -15.75
CA ASN A 292 -14.26 26.20 -16.82
C ASN A 292 -14.95 26.28 -18.20
N LYS A 293 -14.35 27.00 -19.15
CA LYS A 293 -14.81 27.15 -20.56
C LYS A 293 -14.11 26.20 -21.54
N TYR A 294 -13.13 25.43 -21.07
CA TYR A 294 -12.26 24.58 -21.90
C TYR A 294 -12.57 23.10 -21.69
N CYS A 295 -12.49 22.35 -22.78
CA CYS A 295 -12.70 20.90 -22.84
C CYS A 295 -11.47 20.16 -23.40
N GLY A 296 -10.34 20.87 -23.55
CA GLY A 296 -9.11 20.37 -24.20
C GLY A 296 -8.42 19.22 -23.47
N TYR A 297 -8.88 18.85 -22.27
CA TYR A 297 -8.29 17.84 -21.40
C TYR A 297 -9.00 16.47 -21.43
N ASN A 298 -9.95 16.28 -22.35
CA ASN A 298 -10.78 15.06 -22.44
C ASN A 298 -9.97 13.75 -22.46
N GLY A 299 -8.72 13.76 -22.96
CA GLY A 299 -7.84 12.59 -22.98
C GLY A 299 -7.54 12.00 -21.59
N TYR A 300 -7.44 12.85 -20.56
CA TYR A 300 -7.20 12.38 -19.18
C TYR A 300 -8.46 11.74 -18.57
N CYS A 301 -9.63 12.25 -18.96
CA CYS A 301 -10.93 11.92 -18.38
C CYS A 301 -11.66 10.76 -19.07
N ILE A 302 -11.07 10.11 -20.08
CA ILE A 302 -11.75 9.05 -20.87
C ILE A 302 -12.37 7.96 -19.98
N LYS A 303 -11.63 7.48 -18.97
CA LYS A 303 -12.14 6.44 -18.05
C LYS A 303 -13.28 6.98 -17.17
N ILE A 304 -13.13 8.21 -16.68
CA ILE A 304 -14.16 8.88 -15.86
C ILE A 304 -15.47 9.07 -16.64
N ASN A 305 -15.40 9.34 -17.95
CA ASN A 305 -16.60 9.56 -18.76
C ASN A 305 -17.57 8.35 -18.74
N ALA A 306 -17.06 7.13 -18.52
CA ALA A 306 -17.89 5.94 -18.39
C ALA A 306 -18.78 5.95 -17.13
N HIS A 307 -18.42 6.75 -16.13
CA HIS A 307 -19.13 6.87 -14.85
C HIS A 307 -20.22 7.94 -14.83
N GLU A 308 -20.40 8.70 -15.92
CA GLU A 308 -21.34 9.84 -15.98
C GLU A 308 -22.79 9.47 -15.62
N ASN A 309 -23.24 8.27 -15.99
CA ASN A 309 -24.60 7.82 -15.68
C ASN A 309 -24.80 7.53 -14.18
N SER A 310 -23.78 6.98 -13.52
CA SER A 310 -23.81 6.66 -12.09
C SER A 310 -23.51 7.88 -11.23
N TYR A 311 -22.73 8.82 -11.76
CA TYR A 311 -22.29 10.04 -11.09
C TYR A 311 -22.45 11.22 -12.05
N PRO A 312 -23.67 11.76 -12.22
CA PRO A 312 -23.90 12.90 -13.09
C PRO A 312 -23.00 14.08 -12.72
N GLY A 313 -22.27 14.62 -13.71
CA GLY A 313 -21.34 15.72 -13.54
C GLY A 313 -19.89 15.30 -13.27
N ILE A 314 -19.60 14.00 -13.18
CA ILE A 314 -18.24 13.50 -12.92
C ILE A 314 -17.25 13.85 -14.04
N SER A 315 -17.70 13.85 -15.30
CA SER A 315 -16.86 14.24 -16.44
C SER A 315 -16.48 15.73 -16.38
N LYS A 316 -17.43 16.58 -15.95
CA LYS A 316 -17.16 18.00 -15.71
C LYS A 316 -16.16 18.16 -14.58
N LEU A 317 -16.38 17.50 -13.44
CA LEU A 317 -15.45 17.54 -12.31
C LEU A 317 -14.04 17.08 -12.71
N CYS A 318 -13.91 16.01 -13.50
CA CYS A 318 -12.61 15.56 -13.99
C CYS A 318 -11.91 16.65 -14.84
N THR A 319 -12.67 17.33 -15.70
CA THR A 319 -12.14 18.44 -16.51
C THR A 319 -11.67 19.60 -15.63
N ASP A 320 -12.47 19.97 -14.61
CA ASP A 320 -12.11 21.00 -13.64
C ASP A 320 -10.85 20.61 -12.86
N ILE A 321 -10.73 19.35 -12.43
CA ILE A 321 -9.53 18.80 -11.76
C ILE A 321 -8.29 18.98 -12.62
N VAL A 322 -8.33 18.58 -13.89
CA VAL A 322 -7.17 18.68 -14.78
C VAL A 322 -6.77 20.13 -15.00
N GLU A 323 -7.74 20.99 -15.32
CA GLU A 323 -7.47 22.39 -15.61
C GLU A 323 -6.92 23.14 -14.40
N ASN A 324 -7.58 22.97 -13.25
CA ASN A 324 -7.15 23.62 -12.02
C ASN A 324 -5.73 23.20 -11.64
N LEU A 325 -5.31 21.95 -11.90
CA LEU A 325 -3.93 21.53 -11.66
C LEU A 325 -2.93 22.21 -12.60
N VAL A 326 -3.28 22.31 -13.89
CA VAL A 326 -2.41 22.93 -14.90
C VAL A 326 -2.22 24.42 -14.62
N LYS A 327 -3.30 25.11 -14.25
CA LYS A 327 -3.33 26.57 -13.96
C LYS A 327 -2.99 26.91 -12.52
N LEU A 328 -2.88 25.93 -11.62
CA LEU A 328 -2.57 26.15 -10.21
C LEU A 328 -1.36 27.08 -9.97
N PRO A 329 -0.26 27.01 -10.75
CA PRO A 329 0.88 27.90 -10.59
C PRO A 329 0.58 29.38 -10.90
N GLU A 330 -0.48 29.67 -11.64
CA GLU A 330 -0.91 31.02 -12.06
C GLU A 330 -1.81 31.69 -11.00
N ILE A 331 -2.26 30.93 -9.99
CA ILE A 331 -3.07 31.47 -8.90
C ILE A 331 -2.18 32.31 -7.96
N GLU A 332 -2.30 33.63 -8.10
CA GLU A 332 -1.73 34.59 -7.14
C GLU A 332 -2.24 34.35 -5.72
N ASP A 333 -1.39 34.67 -4.74
CA ASP A 333 -1.63 34.55 -3.29
C ASP A 333 -1.84 33.12 -2.75
N ALA A 334 -1.57 32.08 -3.55
CA ALA A 334 -1.69 30.68 -3.13
C ALA A 334 -0.53 30.17 -2.24
N GLY A 335 0.39 31.05 -1.85
CA GLY A 335 1.56 30.71 -1.06
C GLY A 335 2.63 29.95 -1.84
N ASP A 336 3.43 29.17 -1.12
CA ASP A 336 4.47 28.34 -1.74
C ASP A 336 3.87 27.15 -2.50
N ARG A 337 4.74 26.33 -3.10
CA ARG A 337 4.30 25.16 -3.86
C ARG A 337 3.48 24.18 -3.03
N ASN A 338 3.90 23.90 -1.81
CA ASN A 338 3.21 22.92 -0.98
C ASN A 338 1.84 23.46 -0.59
N GLN A 339 1.76 24.74 -0.20
CA GLN A 339 0.52 25.38 0.20
C GLN A 339 -0.52 25.41 -0.93
N ARG A 340 -0.14 25.85 -2.15
CA ARG A 340 -1.08 25.81 -3.30
C ARG A 340 -1.57 24.40 -3.61
N CYS A 341 -0.66 23.42 -3.51
CA CYS A 341 -1.02 22.03 -3.71
C CYS A 341 -2.04 21.59 -2.64
N LEU A 342 -1.82 21.89 -1.35
CA LEU A 342 -2.76 21.53 -0.28
C LEU A 342 -4.16 22.12 -0.52
N TYR A 343 -4.27 23.40 -0.89
CA TYR A 343 -5.57 23.99 -1.26
C TYR A 343 -6.23 23.24 -2.41
N TYR A 344 -5.50 22.92 -3.47
CA TYR A 344 -6.04 22.14 -4.58
C TYR A 344 -6.51 20.74 -4.15
N MET A 345 -5.77 20.05 -3.29
CA MET A 345 -6.15 18.72 -2.79
C MET A 345 -7.40 18.77 -1.90
N TYR A 346 -7.47 19.71 -0.97
CA TYR A 346 -8.66 19.88 -0.12
C TYR A 346 -9.89 20.35 -0.91
N TRP A 347 -9.69 21.07 -2.02
CA TRP A 347 -10.76 21.36 -2.98
C TRP A 347 -11.29 20.09 -3.66
N ILE A 348 -10.42 19.17 -4.09
CA ILE A 348 -10.86 17.87 -4.64
C ILE A 348 -11.64 17.07 -3.59
N TYR A 349 -11.14 17.02 -2.36
CA TYR A 349 -11.78 16.32 -1.24
C TYR A 349 -13.19 16.85 -0.97
N ASP A 350 -13.35 18.17 -1.04
CA ASP A 350 -14.65 18.82 -0.96
C ASP A 350 -15.59 18.36 -2.08
N LYS A 351 -15.12 18.39 -3.34
CA LYS A 351 -15.92 17.92 -4.49
C LYS A 351 -16.34 16.46 -4.36
N ILE A 352 -15.44 15.59 -3.88
CA ILE A 352 -15.76 14.18 -3.57
C ILE A 352 -16.82 14.10 -2.46
N ASN A 353 -16.69 14.90 -1.40
CA ASN A 353 -17.66 14.94 -0.32
C ASN A 353 -19.06 15.39 -0.78
N ASN A 354 -19.19 16.11 -1.90
CA ASN A 354 -20.49 16.49 -2.45
C ASN A 354 -21.09 15.48 -3.43
N MET A 355 -20.38 14.40 -3.75
CA MET A 355 -20.92 13.34 -4.60
C MET A 355 -22.05 12.58 -3.89
N PRO A 356 -22.99 11.96 -4.64
CA PRO A 356 -24.05 11.13 -4.10
C PRO A 356 -23.52 9.75 -3.65
N ILE A 357 -22.57 9.74 -2.71
CA ILE A 357 -21.92 8.57 -2.13
C ILE A 357 -22.01 8.58 -0.59
N SER A 358 -21.91 7.39 0.02
CA SER A 358 -21.95 7.23 1.48
C SER A 358 -20.73 7.89 2.11
N LYS A 359 -20.97 8.70 3.15
CA LYS A 359 -19.90 9.45 3.84
C LYS A 359 -19.08 8.60 4.81
N SER A 360 -19.66 7.51 5.29
CA SER A 360 -19.03 6.59 6.25
C SER A 360 -18.14 5.53 5.61
N LYS A 361 -18.21 5.35 4.29
CA LYS A 361 -17.40 4.35 3.58
C LYS A 361 -16.01 4.89 3.29
N ASN A 362 -15.08 3.98 3.10
CA ASN A 362 -13.71 4.29 2.75
C ASN A 362 -13.65 4.77 1.30
N ILE A 363 -12.71 5.68 1.03
CA ILE A 363 -12.49 6.21 -0.32
C ILE A 363 -12.16 5.07 -1.31
N GLY A 364 -11.39 4.08 -0.86
CA GLY A 364 -11.03 2.91 -1.65
C GLY A 364 -12.21 2.03 -2.07
N ASP A 365 -13.37 2.17 -1.41
CA ASP A 365 -14.58 1.43 -1.77
C ASP A 365 -15.27 2.00 -3.03
N TYR A 366 -14.84 3.18 -3.50
CA TYR A 366 -15.40 3.88 -4.65
C TYR A 366 -14.41 3.93 -5.81
N PRO A 367 -14.54 3.03 -6.82
CA PRO A 367 -13.66 3.01 -7.98
C PRO A 367 -13.55 4.36 -8.68
N VAL A 368 -14.66 5.10 -8.79
CA VAL A 368 -14.70 6.44 -9.40
C VAL A 368 -13.77 7.45 -8.69
N VAL A 369 -13.64 7.36 -7.36
CA VAL A 369 -12.77 8.28 -6.59
C VAL A 369 -11.30 7.92 -6.82
N HIS A 370 -10.98 6.62 -6.85
CA HIS A 370 -9.64 6.17 -7.25
C HIS A 370 -9.29 6.66 -8.66
N GLU A 371 -10.22 6.57 -9.61
CA GLU A 371 -10.00 7.04 -10.98
C GLU A 371 -9.78 8.56 -11.06
N LEU A 372 -10.43 9.36 -10.20
CA LEU A 372 -10.18 10.80 -10.13
C LEU A 372 -8.77 11.12 -9.64
N PHE A 373 -8.28 10.41 -8.62
CA PHE A 373 -6.89 10.57 -8.18
C PHE A 373 -5.89 10.07 -9.22
N ASP A 374 -6.22 9.01 -9.97
CA ASP A 374 -5.42 8.57 -11.12
C ASP A 374 -5.31 9.66 -12.19
N VAL A 375 -6.36 10.48 -12.39
CA VAL A 375 -6.31 11.63 -13.31
C VAL A 375 -5.28 12.64 -12.83
N VAL A 376 -5.33 13.06 -11.56
CA VAL A 376 -4.35 14.01 -10.96
C VAL A 376 -2.93 13.49 -11.16
N ASN A 377 -2.72 12.21 -10.88
CA ASN A 377 -1.46 11.50 -11.04
C ASN A 377 -0.91 11.50 -12.48
N LYS A 378 -1.77 11.25 -13.48
CA LYS A 378 -1.40 11.33 -14.91
C LYS A 378 -1.03 12.74 -15.32
N VAL A 379 -1.76 13.75 -14.86
CA VAL A 379 -1.46 15.16 -15.15
C VAL A 379 -0.14 15.58 -14.48
N ASN A 380 0.13 15.12 -13.27
CA ASN A 380 1.43 15.37 -12.64
C ASN A 380 2.60 14.72 -13.40
N HIS A 381 2.38 13.57 -14.03
CA HIS A 381 3.45 12.89 -14.78
C HIS A 381 3.96 13.72 -15.97
N ILE A 382 3.07 14.48 -16.62
CA ILE A 382 3.39 15.27 -17.80
C ILE A 382 3.84 16.70 -17.46
N LEU A 383 3.42 17.24 -16.30
CA LEU A 383 3.69 18.61 -15.91
C LEU A 383 5.18 18.81 -15.58
N GLU A 384 5.67 20.02 -15.85
CA GLU A 384 7.00 20.46 -15.41
C GLU A 384 7.13 20.32 -13.89
N LYS A 385 8.32 19.97 -13.41
CA LYS A 385 8.56 19.62 -11.99
C LYS A 385 8.04 20.67 -11.00
N ASN A 386 8.15 21.96 -11.32
CA ASN A 386 7.69 23.05 -10.46
C ASN A 386 6.17 23.25 -10.44
N LYS A 387 5.44 22.65 -11.39
CA LYS A 387 3.97 22.72 -11.53
C LYS A 387 3.24 21.50 -10.96
N GLN A 388 3.97 20.42 -10.67
CA GLN A 388 3.39 19.17 -10.17
C GLN A 388 2.89 19.31 -8.72
N CYS A 389 1.80 18.62 -8.39
CA CYS A 389 1.28 18.47 -7.04
C CYS A 389 0.95 17.00 -6.73
N TYR A 390 1.91 16.28 -6.14
CA TYR A 390 1.69 14.91 -5.67
C TYR A 390 1.11 14.94 -4.25
N PHE A 391 0.03 14.20 -4.02
CA PHE A 391 -0.63 14.12 -2.72
C PHE A 391 -0.73 12.70 -2.21
N ASP A 392 -0.49 12.57 -0.91
CA ASP A 392 -0.83 11.38 -0.15
C ASP A 392 -2.32 11.38 0.18
N TYR A 393 -3.03 10.41 -0.36
CA TYR A 393 -4.38 10.07 0.06
C TYR A 393 -4.39 8.63 0.59
N ASN A 394 -4.99 8.46 1.76
CA ASN A 394 -5.18 7.15 2.36
C ASN A 394 -6.52 6.59 1.90
N LEU A 395 -6.50 5.48 1.14
CA LEU A 395 -7.71 4.82 0.65
C LEU A 395 -8.60 4.29 1.78
N GLU A 396 -8.06 4.08 2.98
CA GLU A 396 -8.81 3.68 4.18
C GLU A 396 -9.46 4.87 4.89
N SER A 397 -9.20 6.11 4.46
CA SER A 397 -9.91 7.27 5.00
C SER A 397 -11.37 7.26 4.54
N THR A 398 -12.27 7.67 5.42
CA THR A 398 -13.68 7.85 5.07
C THR A 398 -13.87 9.16 4.31
N ILE A 399 -14.93 9.24 3.51
CA ILE A 399 -15.29 10.49 2.82
C ILE A 399 -15.53 11.63 3.83
N GLN A 400 -16.16 11.32 4.97
CA GLN A 400 -16.29 12.28 6.07
C GLN A 400 -14.92 12.73 6.62
N GLY A 401 -13.97 11.81 6.78
CA GLY A 401 -12.61 12.12 7.23
C GLY A 401 -11.92 13.14 6.32
N LEU A 402 -12.12 13.06 5.00
CA LEU A 402 -11.59 14.06 4.06
C LEU A 402 -12.12 15.47 4.33
N SER A 403 -13.41 15.60 4.65
CA SER A 403 -14.04 16.87 5.00
C SER A 403 -13.50 17.41 6.32
N GLU A 404 -13.33 16.56 7.32
CA GLU A 404 -12.74 16.92 8.62
C GLU A 404 -11.29 17.41 8.48
N MET A 405 -10.48 16.76 7.63
CA MET A 405 -9.11 17.21 7.33
C MET A 405 -9.10 18.60 6.67
N LYS A 406 -10.01 18.86 5.72
CA LYS A 406 -10.17 20.19 5.12
C LYS A 406 -10.51 21.24 6.18
N TYR A 407 -11.48 20.98 7.05
CA TYR A 407 -11.87 21.92 8.11
C TYR A 407 -10.69 22.30 9.02
N LEU A 408 -9.86 21.31 9.41
CA LEU A 408 -8.67 21.55 10.21
C LEU A 408 -7.60 22.33 9.45
N HIS A 409 -7.29 21.93 8.21
CA HIS A 409 -6.35 22.63 7.33
C HIS A 409 -6.73 24.10 7.17
N ASP A 410 -7.99 24.37 6.84
CA ASP A 410 -8.49 25.71 6.63
C ASP A 410 -8.39 26.51 7.93
N TYR A 411 -8.90 25.98 9.04
CA TYR A 411 -8.83 26.60 10.37
C TYR A 411 -7.40 27.03 10.75
N PHE A 412 -6.40 26.15 10.62
CA PHE A 412 -5.02 26.49 11.01
C PHE A 412 -4.35 27.50 10.08
N ASN A 413 -4.79 27.59 8.82
CA ASN A 413 -4.28 28.54 7.84
C ASN A 413 -4.94 29.92 7.96
N ILE A 414 -6.18 29.97 8.42
CA ILE A 414 -6.92 31.22 8.60
C ILE A 414 -6.98 31.67 10.06
N TYR A 415 -6.32 30.97 11.00
CA TYR A 415 -6.44 31.22 12.44
C TYR A 415 -6.29 32.71 12.80
N ASP A 416 -5.25 33.36 12.29
CA ASP A 416 -4.98 34.78 12.58
C ASP A 416 -6.07 35.70 12.00
N HIS A 417 -6.49 35.43 10.76
CA HIS A 417 -7.62 36.14 10.13
C HIS A 417 -8.93 35.93 10.89
N VAL A 418 -9.18 34.71 11.36
CA VAL A 418 -10.36 34.34 12.14
C VAL A 418 -10.32 35.06 13.48
N LYS A 419 -9.20 35.05 14.21
CA LYS A 419 -9.03 35.80 15.46
C LYS A 419 -9.36 37.29 15.30
N ASP A 420 -8.87 37.92 14.24
CA ASP A 420 -9.10 39.34 13.96
C ASP A 420 -10.55 39.60 13.51
N LYS A 421 -11.07 38.81 12.55
CA LYS A 421 -12.42 38.97 12.00
C LYS A 421 -13.51 38.66 13.02
N LEU A 422 -13.33 37.65 13.86
CA LEU A 422 -14.26 37.29 14.95
C LEU A 422 -14.43 38.41 15.98
N SER A 423 -13.41 39.24 16.18
CA SER A 423 -13.52 40.43 17.04
C SER A 423 -14.44 41.50 16.44
N SER A 424 -14.67 41.46 15.11
CA SER A 424 -15.44 42.44 14.34
C SER A 424 -16.80 41.95 13.82
N LEU A 425 -17.06 40.64 13.87
CA LEU A 425 -18.30 40.05 13.34
C LEU A 425 -19.52 40.41 14.19
N SER A 426 -20.62 40.78 13.53
CA SER A 426 -21.90 41.10 14.17
C SER A 426 -22.61 39.86 14.71
N ASP A 427 -22.47 38.70 14.06
CA ASP A 427 -23.03 37.42 14.50
C ASP A 427 -22.00 36.58 15.27
N LYS A 428 -21.89 36.86 16.57
CA LYS A 428 -21.03 36.10 17.49
C LYS A 428 -21.53 34.68 17.74
N LYS A 429 -22.80 34.37 17.50
CA LYS A 429 -23.37 33.04 17.73
C LYS A 429 -22.84 32.05 16.70
N LYS A 430 -22.96 32.39 15.41
CA LYS A 430 -22.46 31.60 14.27
C LYS A 430 -20.96 31.31 14.38
N SER A 431 -20.22 32.31 14.83
CA SER A 431 -18.80 32.25 15.16
C SER A 431 -18.47 31.20 16.24
N CYS A 432 -19.21 31.21 17.35
CA CYS A 432 -19.02 30.24 18.42
C CYS A 432 -19.44 28.81 18.00
N GLU A 433 -20.46 28.68 17.15
CA GLU A 433 -20.88 27.38 16.58
C GLU A 433 -19.78 26.79 15.69
N TYR A 434 -19.16 27.60 14.84
CA TYR A 434 -17.99 27.21 14.04
C TYR A 434 -16.84 26.70 14.91
N ILE A 435 -16.42 27.47 15.91
CA ILE A 435 -15.30 27.08 16.78
C ILE A 435 -15.63 25.80 17.56
N THR A 436 -16.88 25.67 18.02
CA THR A 436 -17.35 24.44 18.68
C THR A 436 -17.21 23.23 17.76
N HIS A 437 -17.62 23.38 16.50
CA HIS A 437 -17.49 22.34 15.49
C HIS A 437 -16.03 21.96 15.25
N ILE A 438 -15.15 22.94 15.05
CA ILE A 438 -13.71 22.71 14.88
C ILE A 438 -13.11 22.02 16.12
N ASN A 439 -13.51 22.41 17.34
CA ASN A 439 -13.02 21.78 18.56
C ASN A 439 -13.40 20.28 18.64
N THR A 440 -14.61 19.93 18.20
CA THR A 440 -15.03 18.52 18.10
C THR A 440 -14.20 17.74 17.09
N ILE A 441 -13.82 18.34 15.97
CA ILE A 441 -12.93 17.70 15.00
C ILE A 441 -11.52 17.59 15.59
N TYR A 442 -10.99 18.66 16.18
CA TYR A 442 -9.66 18.70 16.81
C TYR A 442 -9.46 17.57 17.84
N GLU A 443 -10.49 17.26 18.64
CA GLU A 443 -10.49 16.13 19.59
C GLU A 443 -10.13 14.79 18.95
N LYS A 444 -10.66 14.53 17.76
CA LYS A 444 -10.50 13.24 17.07
C LYS A 444 -9.08 13.04 16.57
N TYR A 445 -8.40 14.12 16.19
CA TYR A 445 -7.11 14.05 15.48
C TYR A 445 -5.91 14.35 16.37
N ILE A 446 -6.06 15.06 17.50
CA ILE A 446 -4.91 15.45 18.33
C ILE A 446 -4.08 14.24 18.79
N VAL A 447 -4.72 13.13 19.16
CA VAL A 447 -4.04 11.95 19.69
C VAL A 447 -3.24 11.23 18.62
N SER A 448 -3.75 11.18 17.39
CA SER A 448 -3.10 10.48 16.27
C SER A 448 -2.14 11.37 15.47
N CYS A 449 -2.28 12.69 15.57
CA CYS A 449 -1.49 13.64 14.79
C CYS A 449 -0.39 14.35 15.61
N CYS A 450 -0.36 14.18 16.94
CA CYS A 450 0.66 14.78 17.80
C CYS A 450 1.37 13.75 18.66
N HIS A 451 2.67 13.62 18.48
CA HIS A 451 3.53 12.83 19.37
C HIS A 451 4.48 13.73 20.14
N CYS A 452 4.32 13.75 21.46
CA CYS A 452 5.09 14.62 22.34
C CYS A 452 6.15 13.86 23.13
N TYR A 453 7.28 14.50 23.40
CA TYR A 453 8.40 14.01 24.21
C TYR A 453 8.66 14.99 25.34
N GLY A 454 9.15 14.51 26.48
CA GLY A 454 9.35 15.37 27.63
C GLY A 454 10.32 14.80 28.65
N SER A 455 11.40 15.55 28.88
CA SER A 455 12.21 15.44 30.10
C SER A 455 12.17 16.73 30.93
N ASN A 456 12.21 17.93 30.32
CA ASN A 456 12.04 19.23 30.99
C ASN A 456 11.06 20.17 30.25
N ASP A 457 11.13 20.27 28.93
CA ASP A 457 10.14 20.95 28.08
C ASP A 457 9.37 19.93 27.22
N ILE A 458 8.07 20.16 27.01
CA ILE A 458 7.24 19.30 26.16
C ILE A 458 7.41 19.71 24.70
N ILE A 459 8.09 18.88 23.91
CA ILE A 459 8.25 19.06 22.45
C ILE A 459 7.29 18.11 21.75
N CYS A 460 6.44 18.64 20.87
CA CYS A 460 5.50 17.83 20.08
C CYS A 460 5.87 17.84 18.60
N HIS A 461 5.83 16.67 17.98
CA HIS A 461 5.98 16.47 16.54
C HIS A 461 4.63 16.22 15.89
N GLU A 462 4.46 16.76 14.69
CA GLU A 462 3.24 16.64 13.88
C GLU A 462 3.37 15.46 12.92
N ASP A 463 2.51 14.45 13.09
CA ASP A 463 2.41 13.32 12.15
C ASP A 463 1.48 13.62 10.97
N CYS A 464 0.66 14.67 11.09
CA CYS A 464 -0.29 15.13 10.09
C CYS A 464 -0.04 16.58 9.64
N PRO A 465 1.18 16.95 9.21
CA PRO A 465 1.56 18.34 8.96
C PRO A 465 0.76 19.03 7.85
N ASN A 466 0.04 18.27 7.02
CA ASN A 466 -0.78 18.78 5.93
C ASN A 466 -2.08 19.46 6.40
N TYR A 467 -2.61 19.12 7.58
CA TYR A 467 -3.87 19.67 8.08
C TYR A 467 -3.95 19.87 9.59
N PHE A 468 -2.98 19.39 10.37
CA PHE A 468 -3.03 19.48 11.83
C PHE A 468 -1.80 20.20 12.37
N LYS A 469 -2.01 21.07 13.37
CA LYS A 469 -0.92 21.70 14.14
C LYS A 469 -1.01 21.35 15.61
N CYS A 470 0.11 20.96 16.21
CA CYS A 470 0.19 20.57 17.63
C CYS A 470 0.43 21.76 18.58
N ASP A 471 0.47 22.97 18.03
CA ASP A 471 0.63 24.22 18.76
C ASP A 471 -0.59 24.51 19.66
N GLU A 472 -0.32 24.71 20.94
CA GLU A 472 -1.36 25.03 21.93
C GLU A 472 -1.95 26.43 21.72
N GLU A 473 -1.18 27.35 21.13
CA GLU A 473 -1.69 28.69 20.84
C GLU A 473 -2.79 28.67 19.78
N LYS A 474 -2.80 27.65 18.91
CA LYS A 474 -3.81 27.46 17.87
C LYS A 474 -4.93 26.52 18.29
N ASN A 475 -5.02 26.16 19.57
CA ASN A 475 -6.09 25.32 20.09
C ASN A 475 -7.46 26.04 19.93
N PRO A 476 -8.49 25.40 19.33
CA PRO A 476 -9.82 26.00 19.15
C PRO A 476 -10.46 26.47 20.46
N PHE A 477 -10.17 25.81 21.58
CA PHE A 477 -10.64 26.21 22.90
C PHE A 477 -10.20 27.64 23.27
N LYS A 478 -9.01 28.06 22.83
CA LYS A 478 -8.50 29.41 23.11
C LYS A 478 -9.39 30.48 22.50
N LEU A 479 -9.73 30.34 21.21
CA LEU A 479 -10.68 31.24 20.54
C LEU A 479 -12.08 31.17 21.17
N TYR A 480 -12.52 29.99 21.58
CA TYR A 480 -13.81 29.82 22.26
C TYR A 480 -13.88 30.61 23.58
N SER A 481 -12.79 30.58 24.37
CA SER A 481 -12.67 31.34 25.61
C SER A 481 -12.53 32.83 25.36
N ASP A 482 -11.66 33.24 24.43
CA ASP A 482 -11.39 34.65 24.11
C ASP A 482 -12.66 35.38 23.64
N LEU A 483 -13.55 34.68 22.93
CA LEU A 483 -14.85 35.21 22.48
C LEU A 483 -15.98 35.11 23.51
N ASN A 484 -15.70 34.57 24.70
CA ASN A 484 -16.70 34.31 25.75
C ASN A 484 -17.91 33.49 25.24
N CYS A 485 -17.65 32.48 24.39
CA CYS A 485 -18.70 31.68 23.75
C CYS A 485 -19.59 30.91 24.73
N VAL A 486 -19.11 30.64 25.95
CA VAL A 486 -19.91 30.05 27.03
C VAL A 486 -21.16 30.88 27.29
N SER A 487 -21.03 32.21 27.36
CA SER A 487 -22.16 33.11 27.63
C SER A 487 -23.13 33.22 26.44
N ILE A 488 -22.63 33.04 25.21
CA ILE A 488 -23.40 33.19 23.97
C ILE A 488 -24.21 31.92 23.67
N LEU A 489 -23.58 30.75 23.80
CA LEU A 489 -24.19 29.46 23.47
C LEU A 489 -24.79 28.75 24.68
N ASN A 490 -24.53 29.22 25.90
CA ASN A 490 -24.82 28.52 27.15
C ASN A 490 -24.31 27.08 27.15
N LYS A 491 -23.13 26.86 26.53
CA LYS A 491 -22.51 25.56 26.34
C LYS A 491 -21.05 25.65 26.77
N ASN A 492 -20.59 24.65 27.52
CA ASN A 492 -19.17 24.47 27.78
C ASN A 492 -18.62 23.43 26.81
N ILE A 493 -17.43 23.69 26.29
CA ILE A 493 -16.65 22.70 25.53
C ILE A 493 -15.43 22.31 26.38
N LYS A 494 -14.87 21.13 26.11
CA LYS A 494 -13.69 20.63 26.81
C LYS A 494 -12.43 21.25 26.19
N LYS A 495 -11.51 21.76 27.03
CA LYS A 495 -10.13 22.06 26.61
C LYS A 495 -9.43 20.74 26.34
N ILE A 496 -8.85 20.61 25.15
CA ILE A 496 -8.17 19.39 24.73
C ILE A 496 -6.68 19.59 24.89
N ASP A 497 -6.12 18.94 25.90
CA ASP A 497 -4.70 19.03 26.23
C ASP A 497 -3.85 18.18 25.27
N LYS A 498 -2.56 18.52 25.18
CA LYS A 498 -1.58 17.76 24.39
C LYS A 498 -1.53 16.29 24.84
N PRO A 499 -1.23 15.35 23.93
CA PRO A 499 -1.05 13.95 24.28
C PRO A 499 0.02 13.75 25.35
N VAL A 500 -0.14 12.73 26.18
CA VAL A 500 0.85 12.32 27.18
C VAL A 500 2.17 12.06 26.46
N THR A 501 3.28 12.57 27.01
CA THR A 501 4.59 12.38 26.37
C THR A 501 4.95 10.90 26.30
N VAL A 502 5.56 10.47 25.19
CA VAL A 502 5.97 9.08 24.98
C VAL A 502 6.87 8.60 26.11
N ASP A 503 7.79 9.45 26.58
CA ASP A 503 8.68 9.13 27.72
C ASP A 503 7.90 8.85 29.01
N ASN A 504 6.88 9.66 29.30
CA ASN A 504 6.04 9.47 30.47
C ASN A 504 5.13 8.26 30.33
N TYR A 505 4.60 8.01 29.13
CA TYR A 505 3.82 6.82 28.83
C TYR A 505 4.67 5.55 28.98
N VAL A 506 5.89 5.54 28.44
CA VAL A 506 6.84 4.44 28.59
C VAL A 506 7.24 4.25 30.05
N LYS A 507 7.60 5.32 30.78
CA LYS A 507 7.90 5.24 32.22
C LYS A 507 6.72 4.68 33.02
N TRP A 508 5.50 5.11 32.70
CA TRP A 508 4.28 4.60 33.31
C TRP A 508 4.06 3.12 32.97
N LEU A 509 4.23 2.71 31.72
CA LEU A 509 4.17 1.31 31.30
C LEU A 509 5.23 0.47 32.01
N THR A 510 6.46 0.95 32.12
CA THR A 510 7.55 0.27 32.85
C THR A 510 7.18 0.13 34.33
N LYS A 511 6.70 1.19 34.97
CA LYS A 511 6.24 1.15 36.37
C LYS A 511 5.10 0.13 36.55
N ILE A 512 4.10 0.14 35.69
CA ILE A 512 3.01 -0.85 35.72
C ILE A 512 3.51 -2.26 35.45
N SER A 513 4.47 -2.45 34.55
CA SER A 513 5.03 -3.78 34.27
C SER A 513 5.70 -4.39 35.49
N HIS A 514 6.30 -3.56 36.36
CA HIS A 514 6.93 -4.00 37.60
C HIS A 514 5.94 -4.14 38.76
N GLU A 515 5.03 -3.17 38.94
CA GLU A 515 4.11 -3.13 40.09
C GLU A 515 2.86 -3.99 39.89
N ASN A 516 2.35 -4.10 38.66
CA ASN A 516 1.09 -4.77 38.32
C ASN A 516 1.12 -5.37 36.89
N PRO A 517 1.95 -6.40 36.62
CA PRO A 517 2.09 -6.98 35.27
C PRO A 517 0.79 -7.54 34.69
N GLU A 518 -0.17 -7.91 35.56
CA GLU A 518 -1.53 -8.34 35.21
C GLU A 518 -2.30 -7.29 34.37
N LEU A 519 -2.04 -5.99 34.57
CA LEU A 519 -2.73 -4.89 33.87
C LEU A 519 -2.27 -4.72 32.41
N LEU A 520 -1.15 -5.34 32.02
CA LEU A 520 -0.61 -5.30 30.66
C LEU A 520 -1.04 -6.50 29.81
N LYS A 521 -1.86 -7.42 30.35
CA LYS A 521 -2.44 -8.52 29.58
C LYS A 521 -3.47 -7.95 28.58
N PRO A 522 -3.48 -8.36 27.30
CA PRO A 522 -4.40 -7.81 26.31
C PRO A 522 -5.86 -8.03 26.73
N ARG A 523 -6.60 -6.94 26.93
CA ARG A 523 -8.05 -6.99 27.18
C ARG A 523 -8.75 -7.08 25.83
N ASN A 524 -9.37 -8.22 25.53
CA ASN A 524 -10.36 -8.30 24.45
C ASN A 524 -11.51 -7.35 24.81
N THR A 525 -11.58 -6.20 24.14
CA THR A 525 -12.56 -5.15 24.43
C THR A 525 -13.45 -4.95 23.21
N HIS A 526 -14.69 -5.44 23.28
CA HIS A 526 -15.83 -4.79 22.65
C HIS A 526 -16.58 -4.00 23.74
N ASN A 527 -17.21 -2.91 23.31
CA ASN A 527 -17.48 -1.66 24.04
C ASN A 527 -18.37 -1.71 25.30
N SER A 528 -18.24 -0.61 26.04
CA SER A 528 -18.82 -0.17 27.32
C SER A 528 -20.35 -0.11 27.43
N ASN A 529 -20.87 -0.37 28.64
CA ASN A 529 -21.54 0.65 29.50
C ASN A 529 -21.61 0.21 30.99
N THR A 530 -21.52 1.22 31.85
CA THR A 530 -21.47 1.34 33.33
C THR A 530 -22.11 0.30 34.30
N SER A 531 -21.37 0.09 35.41
CA SER A 531 -21.78 -0.16 36.82
C SER A 531 -22.25 -1.55 37.33
N LYS A 532 -21.52 -1.99 38.38
CA LYS A 532 -21.85 -2.89 39.53
C LYS A 532 -21.64 -4.43 39.46
N SER A 533 -20.99 -4.87 40.54
CA SER A 533 -20.91 -6.18 41.22
C SER A 533 -20.39 -7.42 40.48
N MET A 534 -19.17 -7.80 40.88
CA MET A 534 -18.73 -9.14 41.28
C MET A 534 -19.75 -10.28 41.12
N HIS A 535 -19.47 -11.21 40.19
CA HIS A 535 -19.57 -12.66 40.41
C HIS A 535 -18.71 -13.39 39.38
N ASN A 536 -17.81 -14.24 39.87
CA ASN A 536 -17.03 -15.21 39.10
C ASN A 536 -17.97 -16.17 38.36
N ASN A 537 -17.63 -16.56 37.13
CA ASN A 537 -17.39 -17.97 36.79
C ASN A 537 -16.99 -18.18 35.32
N SER A 538 -16.05 -19.12 35.18
CA SER A 538 -15.78 -20.00 34.04
C SER A 538 -15.27 -19.38 32.74
N THR A 539 -13.96 -19.51 32.57
CA THR A 539 -13.30 -19.96 31.33
C THR A 539 -14.23 -20.80 30.43
N TYR A 540 -14.59 -20.28 29.26
CA TYR A 540 -14.77 -20.97 27.98
C TYR A 540 -15.22 -19.93 26.93
N ASP A 541 -14.37 -19.65 25.93
CA ASP A 541 -14.69 -18.74 24.83
C ASP A 541 -15.65 -19.44 23.84
N PRO A 542 -16.90 -18.95 23.65
CA PRO A 542 -17.88 -19.53 22.73
C PRO A 542 -17.41 -19.53 21.27
N PHE A 543 -16.55 -18.58 20.89
CA PHE A 543 -16.04 -18.45 19.53
C PHE A 543 -15.01 -19.53 19.22
N TYR A 544 -14.15 -19.83 20.19
CA TYR A 544 -13.17 -20.91 20.06
C TYR A 544 -13.84 -22.29 20.03
N ALA A 545 -14.90 -22.49 20.82
CA ALA A 545 -15.71 -23.71 20.77
C ALA A 545 -16.43 -23.86 19.42
N ALA A 546 -17.05 -22.80 18.90
CA ALA A 546 -17.71 -22.81 17.60
C ALA A 546 -16.72 -23.05 16.44
N MET A 547 -15.53 -22.45 16.50
CA MET A 547 -14.48 -22.65 15.51
C MET A 547 -13.95 -24.09 15.54
N ILE A 548 -13.65 -24.66 16.72
CA ILE A 548 -13.19 -26.05 16.86
C ILE A 548 -14.26 -27.02 16.32
N ILE A 549 -15.54 -26.79 16.62
CA ILE A 549 -16.64 -27.62 16.11
C ILE A 549 -16.74 -27.51 14.59
N SER A 550 -16.66 -26.29 14.02
CA SER A 550 -16.76 -26.07 12.58
C SER A 550 -15.60 -26.67 11.78
N PHE A 551 -14.35 -26.51 12.26
CA PHE A 551 -13.17 -27.09 11.61
C PHE A 551 -13.09 -28.60 11.76
N SER A 552 -13.57 -29.15 12.87
CA SER A 552 -13.68 -30.61 13.04
C SER A 552 -14.70 -31.19 12.06
N PHE A 553 -15.83 -30.52 11.84
CA PHE A 553 -16.83 -30.94 10.84
C PHE A 553 -16.31 -30.84 9.40
N LEU A 554 -15.60 -29.76 9.06
CA LEU A 554 -14.98 -29.58 7.75
C LEU A 554 -13.87 -30.61 7.49
N GLY A 555 -13.06 -30.94 8.50
CA GLY A 555 -12.06 -31.99 8.41
C GLY A 555 -12.68 -33.37 8.13
N ILE A 556 -13.77 -33.69 8.84
CA ILE A 556 -14.54 -34.93 8.62
C ILE A 556 -15.10 -34.97 7.19
N LEU A 557 -15.74 -33.89 6.72
CA LEU A 557 -16.27 -33.81 5.35
C LEU A 557 -15.16 -33.94 4.29
N PHE A 558 -13.99 -33.36 4.52
CA PHE A 558 -12.85 -33.46 3.61
C PHE A 558 -12.28 -34.88 3.56
N THR A 559 -12.19 -35.57 4.70
CA THR A 559 -11.79 -36.99 4.73
C THR A 559 -12.81 -37.88 4.02
N PHE A 560 -14.12 -37.67 4.21
CA PHE A 560 -15.16 -38.39 3.46
C PHE A 560 -15.10 -38.12 1.96
N PHE A 561 -14.78 -36.89 1.53
CA PHE A 561 -14.58 -36.56 0.12
C PHE A 561 -13.37 -37.27 -0.49
N LEU A 562 -12.26 -37.36 0.26
CA LEU A 562 -11.08 -38.12 -0.16
C LEU A 562 -11.39 -39.62 -0.24
N PHE A 563 -12.07 -40.20 0.76
CA PHE A 563 -12.49 -41.60 0.67
C PHE A 563 -13.48 -41.82 -0.46
N TYR A 564 -14.46 -40.94 -0.67
CA TYR A 564 -15.40 -41.05 -1.79
C TYR A 564 -14.70 -41.01 -3.16
N LYS A 565 -13.71 -40.12 -3.33
CA LYS A 565 -12.93 -39.98 -4.58
C LYS A 565 -11.92 -41.10 -4.80
N PHE A 566 -11.46 -41.76 -3.75
CA PHE A 566 -10.40 -42.78 -3.81
C PHE A 566 -10.86 -44.21 -3.39
N THR A 567 -12.16 -44.44 -3.16
CA THR A 567 -12.73 -45.79 -2.97
C THR A 567 -13.25 -46.30 -4.32
N PRO A 568 -12.89 -47.52 -4.77
CA PRO A 568 -13.28 -48.04 -6.08
C PRO A 568 -14.71 -48.61 -6.03
N ILE A 569 -15.72 -47.76 -5.90
CA ILE A 569 -17.14 -48.13 -6.05
C ILE A 569 -17.82 -47.40 -7.23
N GLU A 570 -17.07 -46.58 -7.97
CA GLU A 570 -17.56 -45.88 -9.18
C GLU A 570 -17.97 -46.84 -10.32
N SER A 571 -17.71 -48.14 -10.21
CA SER A 571 -18.05 -49.14 -11.23
C SER A 571 -19.42 -49.81 -11.08
N TYR A 572 -20.23 -49.50 -10.04
CA TYR A 572 -21.48 -50.26 -9.79
C TYR A 572 -22.82 -49.51 -9.92
N ILE A 573 -22.84 -48.19 -10.16
CA ILE A 573 -24.13 -47.42 -10.21
C ILE A 573 -24.25 -46.55 -11.48
N HIS A 574 -23.92 -47.11 -12.64
CA HIS A 574 -24.42 -46.58 -13.92
C HIS A 574 -25.02 -47.67 -14.80
N ARG A 575 -26.20 -48.17 -14.38
CA ARG A 575 -27.17 -48.78 -15.31
C ARG A 575 -28.58 -48.35 -14.93
N LYS A 576 -29.27 -47.74 -15.93
CA LYS A 576 -30.67 -47.25 -15.97
C LYS A 576 -30.88 -45.91 -15.21
N GLY A 577 -31.43 -44.83 -15.75
CA GLY A 577 -32.01 -44.50 -17.05
C GLY A 577 -33.08 -43.41 -16.86
N LEU A 578 -32.91 -42.23 -17.49
CA LEU A 578 -33.90 -41.14 -17.77
C LEU A 578 -34.51 -40.42 -16.54
N SER A 579 -34.75 -39.09 -16.47
CA SER A 579 -35.10 -38.07 -17.48
C SER A 579 -34.78 -36.62 -16.99
N LYS A 580 -34.81 -35.66 -17.91
CA LYS A 580 -34.57 -34.20 -17.75
C LYS A 580 -35.62 -33.48 -16.87
N LYS A 581 -35.19 -32.54 -16.01
CA LYS A 581 -35.73 -31.15 -15.93
C LYS A 581 -34.79 -30.19 -15.16
N TYR A 582 -34.73 -28.96 -15.65
CA TYR A 582 -33.93 -27.75 -15.30
C TYR A 582 -33.90 -27.38 -13.80
N ILE A 583 -32.84 -26.71 -13.25
CA ILE A 583 -32.46 -25.28 -13.38
C ILE A 583 -30.92 -25.10 -13.24
N LYS A 584 -30.32 -24.31 -14.14
CA LYS A 584 -28.89 -23.89 -14.16
C LYS A 584 -28.83 -22.37 -13.93
N HIS A 585 -27.99 -21.89 -13.02
CA HIS A 585 -27.51 -20.50 -13.02
C HIS A 585 -25.98 -20.51 -13.05
N ASP A 586 -25.45 -20.06 -14.20
CA ASP A 586 -24.05 -19.76 -14.50
C ASP A 586 -23.62 -18.44 -13.84
N PHE A 587 -22.33 -18.28 -13.54
CA PHE A 587 -21.52 -17.14 -14.02
C PHE A 587 -20.01 -17.48 -13.90
N GLN A 588 -19.47 -18.07 -14.95
CA GLN A 588 -18.05 -18.05 -15.29
C GLN A 588 -17.95 -18.06 -16.83
N ASP A 589 -17.01 -17.28 -17.37
CA ASP A 589 -16.57 -17.19 -18.77
C ASP A 589 -17.15 -16.03 -19.61
N VAL A 590 -16.46 -14.89 -19.59
CA VAL A 590 -16.10 -14.12 -20.80
C VAL A 590 -14.72 -13.50 -20.53
N TYR A 591 -13.72 -13.82 -21.35
CA TYR A 591 -12.87 -12.87 -22.11
C TYR A 591 -11.69 -13.62 -22.74
N GLU A 592 -11.89 -14.18 -23.93
CA GLU A 592 -10.84 -14.25 -24.95
C GLU A 592 -11.37 -13.81 -26.32
N LEU A 593 -10.66 -12.81 -26.86
CA LEU A 593 -10.43 -12.45 -28.26
C LEU A 593 -11.61 -12.30 -29.24
N GLU A 594 -11.89 -11.04 -29.59
CA GLU A 594 -12.24 -10.66 -30.96
C GLU A 594 -11.00 -10.07 -31.66
N LYS A 595 -10.54 -10.74 -32.71
CA LYS A 595 -9.65 -10.17 -33.74
C LYS A 595 -10.31 -10.44 -35.08
N ASP A 596 -10.97 -9.41 -35.60
CA ASP A 596 -11.61 -9.42 -36.91
C ASP A 596 -10.56 -9.51 -38.02
N THR A 597 -10.68 -10.50 -38.90
CA THR A 597 -10.15 -10.41 -40.27
C THR A 597 -11.15 -11.06 -41.24
N LYS A 598 -11.80 -10.20 -42.04
CA LYS A 598 -12.59 -10.54 -43.22
C LYS A 598 -11.77 -11.42 -44.17
N ILE A 599 -12.38 -12.49 -44.72
CA ILE A 599 -12.29 -12.90 -46.14
C ILE A 599 -13.42 -13.92 -46.44
N GLN A 600 -13.91 -13.81 -47.67
CA GLN A 600 -15.19 -14.27 -48.22
C GLN A 600 -15.44 -15.79 -48.20
N ARG A 601 -16.68 -16.19 -47.90
CA ARG A 601 -17.24 -17.53 -48.18
C ARG A 601 -17.63 -17.65 -49.66
N LYS A 602 -17.11 -18.65 -50.36
CA LYS A 602 -17.69 -19.20 -51.60
C LYS A 602 -18.26 -20.58 -51.31
N ASN A 603 -19.54 -20.74 -51.63
CA ASN A 603 -20.30 -22.00 -51.59
C ASN A 603 -19.93 -22.90 -52.78
N THR A 604 -19.75 -24.20 -52.54
CA THR A 604 -20.04 -25.22 -53.58
C THR A 604 -20.48 -26.55 -52.98
N ARG A 605 -21.51 -27.10 -53.64
CA ARG A 605 -22.32 -28.28 -53.33
C ARG A 605 -21.57 -29.62 -53.50
N ASN A 606 -22.11 -30.64 -52.81
CA ASN A 606 -22.17 -32.07 -53.17
C ASN A 606 -20.96 -32.70 -53.88
N LYS A 607 -20.19 -33.52 -53.15
CA LYS A 607 -19.66 -34.80 -53.65
C LYS A 607 -19.60 -35.85 -52.53
N ARG A 608 -19.97 -37.08 -52.91
CA ARG A 608 -20.07 -38.31 -52.11
C ARG A 608 -18.77 -39.13 -52.23
N LEU A 609 -18.54 -40.02 -51.24
CA LEU A 609 -17.68 -41.24 -51.25
C LEU A 609 -16.15 -41.00 -51.16
N GLN A 610 -15.30 -41.82 -50.52
CA GLN A 610 -15.36 -43.24 -50.15
C GLN A 610 -14.67 -43.55 -48.80
N ILE A 611 -15.16 -44.61 -48.12
CA ILE A 611 -14.49 -45.35 -47.05
C ILE A 611 -13.42 -46.27 -47.67
N LYS A 612 -12.24 -46.37 -47.05
CA LYS A 612 -11.36 -47.55 -47.16
C LYS A 612 -10.81 -47.92 -45.78
N TYR A 613 -11.05 -49.17 -45.41
CA TYR A 613 -10.32 -49.90 -44.38
C TYR A 613 -8.99 -50.38 -44.93
N HIS A 614 -7.96 -50.46 -44.08
CA HIS A 614 -6.99 -51.55 -44.15
C HIS A 614 -6.55 -51.98 -42.75
N SER A 615 -6.59 -53.30 -42.57
CA SER A 615 -6.04 -54.09 -41.49
C SER A 615 -4.56 -54.38 -41.75
N THR A 616 -3.71 -54.29 -40.72
CA THR A 616 -3.00 -55.45 -40.16
C THR A 616 -2.52 -55.10 -38.76
#